data_AF-A0A7K0CZW4-F1
#
_entry.id   AF-A0A7K0CZW4-F1
#
_cell.length_a   1.000
_cell.length_b   1.000
_cell.length_c   1.000
_cell.angle_alpha   90.00
_cell.angle_beta   90.00
_cell.angle_gamma   90.00
#
_symmetry.space_group_name_H-M   'P 1'
#
loop_
_entity.id
_entity.type
_entity.pdbx_description
1 polymer ?
#
loop_
_entity_poly.entity_id
_entity_poly.type
_entity_poly.pdbx_seq_one_letter_code
_entity_poly.pdbx_strand_id
1 'polypeptide(L)'
;MNESQIDLAHMVALGSIGDEDQRAVREIAEADDPALRADFDTEVQLNRQALTLFASASATPPPASLRDRVLDMIAAAESESSPAARTPRNAVHPGSPTA
;
A
#
# COMPACT_ATOMS: atom_id res chain seq x y z
N MET A 1 8.14 6.11 -24.72
CA MET A 1 8.46 4.82 -24.07
C MET A 1 8.92 3.79 -25.10
N ASN A 2 9.84 2.88 -24.76
CA ASN A 2 10.30 1.80 -25.65
C ASN A 2 9.59 0.46 -25.35
N GLU A 3 9.76 -0.55 -26.20
CA GLU A 3 9.11 -1.86 -26.04
C GLU A 3 9.46 -2.55 -24.72
N SER A 4 10.72 -2.51 -24.28
CA SER A 4 11.10 -3.15 -23.01
C SER A 4 10.47 -2.48 -21.79
N GLN A 5 10.26 -1.16 -21.82
CA GLN A 5 9.53 -0.43 -20.79
C GLN A 5 8.02 -0.76 -20.80
N ILE A 6 7.44 -1.01 -21.98
CA ILE A 6 6.04 -1.47 -22.11
C ILE A 6 5.88 -2.87 -21.50
N ASP A 7 6.78 -3.79 -21.85
CA ASP A 7 6.78 -5.15 -21.29
C ASP A 7 6.96 -5.13 -19.76
N LEU A 8 7.85 -4.27 -19.26
CA LEU A 8 8.02 -4.06 -17.82
C LEU A 8 6.74 -3.52 -17.17
N ALA A 9 6.06 -2.54 -17.77
CA ALA A 9 4.79 -2.02 -17.26
C ALA A 9 3.72 -3.13 -17.17
N HIS A 10 3.68 -4.05 -18.14
CA HIS A 10 2.80 -5.21 -18.09
C HIS A 10 3.16 -6.20 -16.97
N MET A 11 4.44 -6.51 -16.78
CA MET A 11 4.89 -7.37 -15.68
C MET A 11 4.57 -6.75 -14.31
N VAL A 12 4.75 -5.43 -14.18
CA VAL A 12 4.37 -4.66 -12.98
C VAL A 12 2.87 -4.73 -12.72
N ALA A 13 2.05 -4.58 -13.77
CA ALA A 13 0.59 -4.66 -13.63
C ALA A 13 0.11 -6.05 -13.18
N LEU A 14 0.79 -7.11 -13.63
CA LEU A 14 0.53 -8.50 -13.23
C LEU A 14 1.06 -8.84 -11.81
N GLY A 15 1.87 -7.97 -11.21
CA GLY A 15 2.56 -8.26 -9.94
C GLY A 15 3.63 -9.35 -10.06
N SER A 16 4.11 -9.63 -11.28
CA SER A 16 5.05 -10.70 -11.59
C SER A 16 6.46 -10.15 -11.84
N ILE A 17 6.94 -9.29 -10.94
CA ILE A 17 8.26 -8.63 -11.07
C ILE A 17 9.29 -9.23 -10.11
N GLY A 18 10.48 -9.50 -10.63
CA GLY A 18 11.66 -9.89 -9.84
C GLY A 18 12.45 -8.68 -9.33
N ASP A 19 13.57 -8.94 -8.65
CA ASP A 19 14.44 -7.89 -8.12
C ASP A 19 15.09 -7.02 -9.21
N GLU A 20 15.35 -7.62 -10.37
CA GLU A 20 15.87 -6.94 -11.57
C GLU A 20 14.83 -5.97 -12.14
N ASP A 21 13.59 -6.43 -12.33
CA ASP A 21 12.47 -5.60 -12.78
C ASP A 21 12.19 -4.46 -11.81
N GLN A 22 12.24 -4.73 -10.49
CA GLN A 22 12.10 -3.69 -9.48
C GLN A 22 13.20 -2.63 -9.58
N ARG A 23 14.42 -2.99 -9.97
CA ARG A 23 15.49 -2.03 -10.22
C ARG A 23 15.18 -1.19 -11.45
N ALA A 24 14.74 -1.80 -12.55
CA ALA A 24 14.36 -1.08 -13.75
C ALA A 24 13.18 -0.10 -13.50
N VAL A 25 12.20 -0.47 -12.68
CA VAL A 25 11.12 0.42 -12.26
C VAL A 25 11.65 1.63 -11.46
N ARG A 26 12.60 1.41 -10.55
CA ARG A 26 13.24 2.50 -9.81
C ARG A 26 14.00 3.45 -10.73
N GLU A 27 14.74 2.91 -11.71
CA GLU A 27 15.46 3.71 -12.69
C GLU A 27 14.52 4.59 -13.53
N ILE A 28 13.34 4.06 -13.91
CA ILE A 28 12.30 4.85 -14.59
C ILE A 28 11.75 5.93 -13.65
N ALA A 29 11.46 5.59 -12.39
CA ALA A 29 10.93 6.53 -11.41
C ALA A 29 11.90 7.67 -11.03
N GLU A 30 13.20 7.39 -11.09
CA GLU A 30 14.28 8.34 -10.83
C GLU A 30 14.76 9.06 -12.10
N ALA A 31 14.26 8.70 -13.29
CA ALA A 31 14.63 9.34 -14.53
C ALA A 31 14.22 10.83 -14.56
N ASP A 32 15.11 11.67 -15.09
CA ASP A 32 14.88 13.10 -15.31
C ASP A 32 13.85 13.41 -16.43
N ASP A 33 13.17 12.38 -16.94
CA ASP A 33 12.08 12.50 -17.91
C ASP A 33 10.72 12.32 -17.21
N PRO A 34 9.99 13.41 -16.89
CA PRO A 34 8.65 13.31 -16.31
C PRO A 34 7.61 12.76 -17.28
N ALA A 35 7.80 12.90 -18.60
CA ALA A 35 6.85 12.37 -19.58
C ALA A 35 6.98 10.84 -19.64
N LEU A 36 8.20 10.32 -19.63
CA LEU A 36 8.44 8.88 -19.57
C LEU A 36 7.79 8.23 -18.34
N ARG A 37 7.89 8.87 -17.16
CA ARG A 37 7.25 8.38 -15.93
C ARG A 37 5.73 8.37 -16.04
N ALA A 38 5.15 9.45 -16.54
CA ALA A 38 3.71 9.54 -16.73
C ALA A 38 3.18 8.51 -17.74
N ASP A 39 3.91 8.29 -18.84
CA ASP A 39 3.57 7.26 -19.84
C ASP A 39 3.62 5.85 -19.22
N PHE A 40 4.68 5.55 -18.47
CA PHE A 40 4.84 4.26 -17.79
C PHE A 40 3.72 4.00 -16.78
N ASP A 41 3.42 4.98 -15.92
CA ASP A 41 2.33 4.88 -14.95
C ASP A 41 0.97 4.71 -15.64
N THR A 42 0.77 5.37 -16.78
CA THR A 42 -0.45 5.23 -17.59
C THR A 42 -0.61 3.80 -18.10
N GLU A 43 0.43 3.21 -18.68
CA GLU A 43 0.39 1.82 -19.17
C GLU A 43 0.14 0.81 -18.04
N VAL A 44 0.79 0.98 -16.88
CA VAL A 44 0.53 0.14 -15.69
C VAL A 44 -0.94 0.24 -15.29
N GLN A 45 -1.52 1.44 -15.27
CA GLN A 45 -2.90 1.64 -14.86
C GLN A 45 -3.91 1.10 -15.87
N LEU A 46 -3.68 1.27 -17.17
CA LEU A 46 -4.54 0.72 -18.21
C LEU A 46 -4.60 -0.81 -18.12
N ASN A 47 -3.45 -1.46 -17.93
CA ASN A 47 -3.42 -2.90 -17.78
C ASN A 47 -4.11 -3.37 -16.48
N ARG A 48 -3.91 -2.66 -15.35
CA ARG A 48 -4.65 -2.94 -14.10
C ARG A 48 -6.17 -2.80 -14.26
N GLN A 49 -6.64 -1.83 -15.04
CA GLN A 49 -8.07 -1.68 -15.35
C GLN A 49 -8.58 -2.88 -16.15
N ALA A 50 -7.84 -3.32 -17.18
CA ALA A 50 -8.19 -4.51 -17.94
C ALA A 50 -8.23 -5.78 -17.05
N LEU A 51 -7.25 -5.95 -16.17
CA LEU A 51 -7.22 -7.05 -15.21
C LEU A 51 -8.37 -6.98 -14.20
N THR A 52 -8.79 -5.79 -13.79
CA THR A 52 -9.95 -5.61 -12.91
C THR A 52 -11.25 -6.07 -13.59
N LEU A 53 -11.43 -5.72 -14.86
CA LEU A 53 -12.56 -6.20 -15.66
C LEU A 53 -12.52 -7.74 -15.78
N PHE A 54 -11.35 -8.31 -16.04
CA PHE A 54 -11.17 -9.76 -16.11
C PHE A 54 -11.45 -10.47 -14.77
N ALA A 55 -10.98 -9.91 -13.66
CA ALA A 55 -11.20 -10.46 -12.33
C ALA A 55 -12.69 -10.51 -11.97
N SER A 56 -13.48 -9.54 -12.42
CA SER A 56 -14.93 -9.55 -12.21
C SER A 56 -15.62 -10.76 -12.85
N ALA A 57 -15.12 -11.22 -14.00
CA ALA A 57 -15.66 -12.38 -14.71
C ALA A 57 -15.27 -13.72 -14.08
N SER A 58 -14.16 -13.77 -13.33
CA SER A 58 -13.67 -14.98 -12.65
C SER A 58 -13.95 -15.00 -11.14
N ALA A 59 -14.76 -14.06 -10.64
CA ALA A 59 -15.04 -13.90 -9.23
C ALA A 59 -15.72 -15.14 -8.65
N THR A 60 -15.17 -15.65 -7.54
CA THR A 60 -15.78 -16.73 -6.76
C THR A 60 -16.18 -16.19 -5.38
N PRO A 61 -17.36 -16.56 -4.86
CA PRO A 61 -17.81 -16.05 -3.56
C PRO A 61 -16.89 -16.58 -2.44
N PRO A 62 -16.41 -15.70 -1.54
CA PRO A 62 -15.60 -16.14 -0.41
C PRO A 62 -16.45 -16.88 0.64
N PRO A 63 -15.83 -17.73 1.50
CA PRO A 63 -16.53 -18.35 2.62
C PRO A 63 -17.11 -17.30 3.57
N ALA A 64 -18.35 -17.49 4.05
CA ALA A 64 -19.04 -16.52 4.89
C ALA A 64 -18.26 -16.16 6.18
N SER A 65 -17.57 -17.14 6.77
CA SER A 65 -16.74 -16.95 7.98
C SER A 65 -15.54 -16.03 7.77
N LEU A 66 -15.13 -15.78 6.52
CA LEU A 66 -14.03 -14.86 6.21
C LEU A 66 -14.44 -13.41 6.50
N ARG A 67 -15.71 -13.05 6.28
CA ARG A 67 -16.21 -11.71 6.58
C ARG A 67 -16.04 -11.37 8.05
N ASP A 68 -16.48 -12.26 8.93
CA ASP A 68 -16.43 -12.04 10.38
C ASP A 68 -14.98 -11.89 10.86
N ARG A 69 -14.08 -12.77 10.40
CA ARG A 69 -12.65 -12.70 10.73
C ARG A 69 -12.00 -11.39 10.32
N VAL A 70 -12.32 -10.88 9.12
CA VAL A 70 -11.77 -9.61 8.64
C VAL A 70 -12.29 -8.44 9.48
N LEU A 71 -13.58 -8.44 9.84
CA LEU A 71 -14.16 -7.39 10.68
C LEU A 71 -13.55 -7.40 12.09
N ASP A 72 -13.33 -8.58 12.67
CA ASP A 72 -12.65 -8.71 13.97
C ASP A 72 -11.20 -8.20 13.92
N MET A 73 -10.46 -8.51 12.85
CA MET A 73 -9.08 -8.01 12.66
C MET A 73 -9.02 -6.49 12.56
N ILE A 74 -9.98 -5.87 11.85
CA ILE A 74 -10.07 -4.40 11.75
C ILE A 74 -10.36 -3.80 13.13
N ALA A 75 -11.31 -4.35 13.88
CA ALA A 75 -11.64 -3.88 15.22
C ALA A 75 -10.45 -3.99 16.20
N ALA A 76 -9.66 -5.06 16.10
CA ALA A 76 -8.44 -5.23 16.88
C ALA A 76 -7.37 -4.18 16.52
N ALA A 77 -7.13 -3.93 15.23
CA ALA A 77 -6.15 -2.94 14.77
C ALA A 77 -6.52 -1.50 15.20
N GLU A 78 -7.80 -1.13 15.14
CA GLU A 78 -8.29 0.18 15.61
C GLU A 78 -8.12 0.35 17.13
N SER A 79 -8.26 -0.75 17.89
CA SER A 79 -8.07 -0.74 19.34
C SER A 79 -6.59 -0.56 19.75
N GLU A 80 -5.66 -1.09 18.96
CA GLU A 80 -4.21 -0.95 19.17
C GLU A 80 -3.67 0.44 18.76
N SER A 81 -4.37 1.14 17.86
CA SER A 81 -3.99 2.48 17.39
C SER A 81 -4.46 3.63 18.31
N SER A 82 -5.29 3.34 19.33
CA SER A 82 -5.82 4.37 20.23
C SER A 82 -4.78 4.86 21.26
N PRO A 83 -4.41 6.17 21.30
CA PRO A 83 -3.41 6.69 22.22
C PRO A 83 -3.93 6.88 23.67
N ALA A 84 -5.11 6.34 24.01
CA ALA A 84 -5.83 6.61 25.26
C ALA A 84 -5.25 5.92 26.52
N ALA A 85 -3.99 5.47 26.51
CA ALA A 85 -3.30 4.95 27.69
C ALA A 85 -2.01 5.71 28.06
N ARG A 86 -1.76 6.90 27.49
CA ARG A 86 -0.82 7.85 28.10
C ARG A 86 -1.54 8.66 29.18
N THR A 87 -1.82 8.00 30.29
CA THR A 87 -2.20 8.65 31.55
C THR A 87 -1.20 9.77 31.84
N PRO A 88 -1.61 11.05 31.93
CA PRO A 88 -0.71 12.07 32.44
C PRO A 88 -0.39 11.70 33.89
N ARG A 89 0.88 11.35 34.16
CA ARG A 89 1.41 11.25 35.53
C ARG A 89 1.18 12.60 36.19
N ASN A 90 0.11 12.71 36.94
CA ASN A 90 -0.17 13.85 37.80
C ASN A 90 0.88 13.83 38.93
N ALA A 91 2.02 14.47 38.69
CA ALA A 91 3.03 14.70 39.71
C ALA A 91 2.60 15.93 40.53
N VAL A 92 1.77 15.71 41.54
CA VAL A 92 1.51 16.71 42.60
C VAL A 92 1.96 16.12 43.93
N HIS A 93 3.15 16.56 44.37
CA HIS A 93 3.49 17.02 45.73
C HIS A 93 5.02 16.97 45.99
N PRO A 94 5.56 17.68 47.00
CA PRO A 94 5.52 19.12 47.27
C PRO A 94 6.95 19.70 47.37
N GLY A 95 7.20 20.90 46.85
CA GLY A 95 8.46 21.61 47.09
C GLY A 95 8.51 22.26 48.47
N SER A 96 9.41 21.79 49.34
CA SER A 96 9.98 22.47 50.53
C SER A 96 10.76 23.75 50.12
N PRO A 97 11.47 24.50 51.00
CA PRO A 97 11.44 24.68 52.46
C PRO A 97 11.31 26.18 52.89
N THR A 98 11.03 26.46 54.16
CA THR A 98 11.10 27.82 54.75
C THR A 98 12.44 28.01 55.45
N ALA A 99 13.03 29.20 55.27
CA ALA A 99 14.19 29.69 56.02
C ALA A 99 13.85 30.01 57.49
#